data_AF-A0A9D9TBZ8-F1
#
_entry.id   AF-A0A9D9TBZ8-F1
#
_cell.length_a   1.000
_cell.length_b   1.000
_cell.length_c   1.000
_cell.angle_alpha   90.00
_cell.angle_beta   90.00
_cell.angle_gamma   90.00
#
_symmetry.space_group_name_H-M   'P 1'
#
loop_
_entity.id
_entity.type
_entity.pdbx_description
1 polymer ?
#
loop_
_entity_poly.entity_id
_entity_poly.type
_entity_poly.pdbx_seq_one_letter_code
_entity_poly.pdbx_strand_id
1 'polypeptide(L)' 'MTDKPMYHDGMRKLQDIRETRPLADRLEQVTVRSAFTAEDRAFIESRPMFLVATADANGRP' A
#
# COMPACT_ATOMS: atom_id res chain seq x y z
N MET A 1 -12.42 4.68 12.03
CA MET A 1 -11.18 4.60 11.22
C MET A 1 -11.55 5.10 9.85
N THR A 2 -11.01 6.25 9.45
CA THR A 2 -11.41 6.94 8.23
C THR A 2 -11.19 6.00 7.04
N ASP A 3 -12.25 5.72 6.30
CA ASP A 3 -12.26 4.90 5.08
C ASP A 3 -11.52 5.66 3.98
N LYS A 4 -10.18 5.67 4.08
CA LYS A 4 -9.30 6.33 3.14
C LYS A 4 -9.00 5.29 2.04
N PRO A 5 -9.29 5.58 0.77
CA PRO A 5 -9.07 4.62 -0.31
C PRO A 5 -7.60 4.18 -0.36
N MET A 6 -7.35 2.88 -0.60
CA MET A 6 -5.98 2.30 -0.60
C MET A 6 -5.05 3.00 -1.60
N TYR A 7 -5.60 3.42 -2.74
CA TYR A 7 -4.88 4.14 -3.78
C TYR A 7 -5.39 5.58 -3.87
N HIS A 8 -4.48 6.54 -3.74
CA HIS A 8 -4.77 7.96 -3.96
C HIS A 8 -4.79 8.32 -5.46
N ASP A 9 -5.30 9.52 -5.80
CA ASP A 9 -5.51 9.94 -7.21
C ASP A 9 -4.24 9.88 -8.06
N GLY A 10 -3.09 10.28 -7.50
CA GLY A 10 -1.79 10.14 -8.17
C GLY A 10 -1.43 8.69 -8.54
N MET A 11 -1.68 7.73 -7.65
CA MET A 11 -1.49 6.30 -7.93
C MET A 11 -2.46 5.83 -9.02
N ARG A 12 -3.72 6.26 -8.97
CA ARG A 12 -4.73 5.92 -9.98
C ARG A 12 -4.36 6.45 -11.36
N LYS A 13 -3.90 7.70 -11.45
CA LYS A 13 -3.40 8.28 -12.71
C LYS A 13 -2.24 7.48 -13.30
N LEU A 14 -1.31 7.01 -12.45
CA LEU A 14 -0.20 6.17 -12.90
C LEU A 14 -0.64 4.77 -13.33
N GLN A 15 -1.67 4.21 -12.69
CA GLN A 15 -2.28 2.94 -13.07
C GLN A 15 -3.04 3.05 -14.39
N ASP A 16 -3.77 4.16 -14.61
CA ASP A 16 -4.49 4.42 -15.85
C ASP A 16 -3.53 4.57 -17.03
N ILE A 17 -2.45 5.35 -16.87
CA ILE A 17 -1.42 5.55 -17.92
C ILE A 17 -0.71 4.23 -18.27
N ARG A 18 -0.61 3.30 -17.31
CA ARG A 18 0.07 2.00 -17.48
C ARG A 18 -0.90 0.82 -17.66
N GLU A 19 -2.20 1.09 -17.75
CA GLU A 19 -3.26 0.09 -17.87
C GLU A 19 -3.25 -1.00 -16.76
N THR A 20 -2.76 -0.67 -15.56
CA THR A 20 -2.65 -1.61 -14.43
C THR A 20 -3.78 -1.46 -13.41
N ARG A 21 -4.83 -0.71 -13.73
CA ARG A 21 -5.97 -0.46 -12.81
C ARG A 21 -6.70 -1.73 -12.38
N PRO A 22 -7.02 -2.70 -13.27
CA PRO A 22 -7.65 -3.95 -12.86
C PRO A 22 -6.78 -4.78 -11.90
N LEU A 23 -5.46 -4.71 -12.06
CA LEU A 23 -4.51 -5.39 -11.19
C LEU A 23 -4.49 -4.76 -9.79
N ALA A 24 -4.50 -3.43 -9.72
CA ALA A 24 -4.57 -2.69 -8.48
C ALA A 24 -5.89 -2.97 -7.72
N ASP A 25 -7.02 -3.01 -8.42
CA ASP A 25 -8.31 -3.32 -7.81
C ASP A 25 -8.35 -4.75 -7.27
N ARG A 26 -7.69 -5.69 -7.96
CA ARG A 26 -7.57 -7.06 -7.45
C ARG A 26 -6.70 -7.12 -6.20
N LEU A 27 -5.55 -6.43 -6.20
CA LEU A 27 -4.65 -6.33 -5.03
C LEU A 27 -5.37 -5.82 -3.79
N GLU A 28 -6.21 -4.80 -3.94
CA GLU A 28 -7.03 -4.25 -2.84
C GLU A 28 -7.97 -5.32 -2.25
N GLN A 29 -8.56 -6.17 -3.09
CA GLN A 29 -9.50 -7.21 -2.66
C GLN A 29 -8.84 -8.41 -1.96
N VAL A 30 -7.66 -8.84 -2.41
CA VAL A 30 -7.05 -10.11 -1.93
C VAL A 30 -5.86 -9.93 -1.00
N THR A 31 -5.15 -8.80 -1.05
CA THR A 31 -3.86 -8.65 -0.35
C THR A 31 -3.95 -7.76 0.88
N VAL A 32 -4.96 -6.88 0.94
CA VAL A 32 -5.11 -5.96 2.07
C VAL A 32 -5.59 -6.71 3.30
N ARG A 33 -4.74 -6.77 4.32
CA ARG A 33 -5.10 -7.20 5.67
C ARG A 33 -5.25 -5.96 6.55
N SER A 34 -6.36 -5.88 7.29
CA SER A 34 -6.62 -4.78 8.22
C SER A 34 -5.83 -4.90 9.53
N ALA A 35 -5.22 -6.06 9.79
CA ALA A 35 -4.41 -6.33 10.98
C ALA A 35 -3.23 -7.24 10.65
N PHE A 36 -2.13 -7.07 11.38
CA PHE A 36 -0.98 -7.96 11.34
C PHE A 36 -1.30 -9.31 11.98
N THR A 37 -0.82 -10.38 11.36
CA THR A 37 -0.83 -11.72 11.97
C THR A 37 0.33 -11.88 12.96
N ALA A 38 0.32 -12.96 13.75
CA ALA A 38 1.44 -13.28 14.63
C ALA A 38 2.75 -13.51 13.85
N GLU A 39 2.66 -14.08 12.64
CA GLU A 39 3.81 -14.28 11.75
C GLU A 39 4.36 -12.96 11.24
N ASP A 40 3.49 -12.04 10.78
CA ASP A 40 3.90 -10.70 10.35
C ASP A 40 4.64 -9.96 11.47
N ARG A 41 4.12 -10.05 12.70
CA ARG A 41 4.72 -9.39 13.88
C ARG A 41 6.10 -9.97 14.19
N ALA A 42 6.21 -11.30 14.24
CA ALA A 42 7.49 -11.96 14.48
C ALA A 42 8.52 -11.63 13.39
N PHE A 43 8.08 -11.58 12.13
CA PHE A 43 8.94 -11.18 11.02
C PHE A 43 9.46 -9.74 11.19
N ILE A 44 8.57 -8.77 11.42
CA ILE A 44 8.93 -7.36 11.64
C ILE A 44 9.89 -7.22 12.83
N GLU A 45 9.56 -7.80 13.99
CA GLU A 45 10.39 -7.70 15.20
C GLU A 45 11.80 -8.27 15.03
N SER A 46 11.99 -9.23 14.12
CA SER A 46 13.29 -9.83 13.83
C SER A 46 14.17 -9.03 12.87
N ARG A 47 13.67 -7.96 12.23
CA ARG A 47 14.45 -7.18 11.26
C ARG A 47 15.22 -6.04 11.95
N PRO A 48 16.55 -5.93 11.73
CA PRO A 48 17.35 -4.86 12.34
C PRO A 48 17.20 -3.49 11.65
N MET A 49 16.59 -3.43 10.47
CA MET A 49 16.45 -2.20 9.67
C MET A 49 15.27 -2.31 8.70
N PHE A 50 14.66 -1.16 8.37
CA PHE A 50 13.58 -1.04 7.38
C PHE A 50 13.91 0.04 6.35
N LEU A 51 13.47 -0.19 5.11
CA LEU A 51 13.43 0.80 4.05
C LEU A 51 11.99 1.31 3.93
N VAL A 52 11.78 2.60 4.14
CA VAL A 52 10.45 3.22 4.09
C VAL A 52 10.40 4.20 2.94
N ALA A 53 9.42 4.04 2.05
CA ALA A 53 9.09 5.03 1.04
C ALA A 53 7.89 5.85 1.55
N THR A 54 8.12 7.11 1.90
CA THR A 54 7.06 8.04 2.31
C THR A 54 6.69 8.96 1.16
N ALA A 55 5.56 9.67 1.25
CA ALA A 55 5.25 10.78 0.35
C ALA A 55 4.75 11.97 1.17
N ASP A 56 5.05 13.18 0.71
CA ASP A 56 4.53 14.42 1.29
C ASP A 56 3.03 14.61 0.97
N ALA A 57 2.44 15.71 1.50
CA ALA A 57 1.04 16.04 1.24
C ALA A 57 0.71 16.31 -0.25
N ASN A 58 1.73 16.56 -1.09
CA ASN A 58 1.61 16.77 -2.52
C ASN A 58 1.85 15.48 -3.33
N GLY A 59 2.01 14.33 -2.66
CA GLY A 59 2.27 13.04 -3.31
C GLY A 59 3.68 12.92 -3.89
N ARG A 60 4.65 13.70 -3.38
CA ARG A 60 6.06 13.60 -3.77
C ARG A 60 6.79 12.66 -2.82
N PRO A 61 7.43 11.59 -3.33
CA PRO A 61 8.19 10.65 -2.52
C PRO A 61 9.50 11.24 -2.00
#